data_AF-A0A383CLQ2-F1
#
_entry.id   AF-A0A383CLQ2-F1
#
_cell.length_a   1.000
_cell.length_b   1.000
_cell.length_c   1.000
_cell.angle_alpha   90.00
_cell.angle_beta   90.00
_cell.angle_gamma   90.00
#
_symmetry.space_group_name_H-M   'P 1'
#
loop_
_entity.id
_entity.type
_entity.pdbx_description
1 polymer ?
#
loop_
_entity_poly.entity_id
_entity_poly.type
_entity_poly.pdbx_seq_one_letter_code
_entity_poly.pdbx_strand_id
1 'polypeptide(L)' 'FRPTEVDLLIGDPSKAKLELGWTPTTTFKDLVKIMVEADFAKRKNRV' A
#
# COMPACT_ATOMS: atom_id res chain seq x y z
N PHE A 1 -13.65 -17.57 -5.85
CA PHE A 1 -14.30 -16.48 -6.62
C PHE A 1 -15.19 -15.71 -5.66
N ARG A 2 -15.03 -14.38 -5.54
CA ARG A 2 -16.00 -13.57 -4.79
C ARG A 2 -17.15 -13.23 -5.74
N PRO A 3 -18.42 -13.53 -5.39
CA PRO A 3 -19.57 -13.32 -6.28
C PRO A 3 -19.76 -11.88 -6.79
N THR A 4 -19.21 -10.90 -6.08
CA THR A 4 -19.21 -9.49 -6.42
C THR A 4 -17.77 -8.99 -6.37
N GLU A 5 -17.02 -9.14 -7.46
CA GLU A 5 -15.69 -8.55 -7.57
C GLU A 5 -15.76 -7.10 -8.03
N VAL A 6 -14.71 -6.35 -7.71
CA VAL A 6 -14.53 -4.97 -8.17
C VAL A 6 -13.44 -4.97 -9.22
N ASP A 7 -13.80 -4.58 -10.44
CA ASP A 7 -12.86 -4.62 -11.58
C ASP A 7 -11.71 -3.62 -11.42
N LEU A 8 -12.00 -2.43 -10.88
CA LEU A 8 -11.01 -1.37 -10.75
C LEU A 8 -11.32 -0.40 -9.61
N LEU A 9 -10.30 -0.06 -8.84
CA LEU A 9 -10.33 1.01 -7.85
C LEU A 9 -9.13 1.93 -8.06
N ILE A 10 -9.42 3.17 -8.49
CA ILE A 10 -8.43 4.23 -8.64
C ILE A 10 -8.99 5.50 -7.98
N GLY A 11 -8.29 6.03 -6.99
CA GLY A 11 -8.66 7.27 -6.30
C GLY A 11 -7.93 8.48 -6.87
N ASP A 12 -8.59 9.64 -6.86
CA ASP A 12 -7.98 10.95 -7.12
C ASP A 12 -7.76 11.70 -5.79
N PRO A 13 -6.50 11.86 -5.32
CA PRO A 13 -6.19 12.59 -4.10
C PRO A 13 -6.04 14.11 -4.29
N SER A 14 -6.41 14.67 -5.45
CA SER A 14 -6.23 16.09 -5.79
C SER A 14 -6.76 17.06 -4.72
N LYS A 15 -7.94 16.78 -4.16
CA LYS A 15 -8.52 17.59 -3.06
C LYS A 15 -7.65 17.60 -1.81
N ALA A 16 -7.16 16.44 -1.37
CA ALA A 16 -6.29 16.35 -0.20
C ALA A 16 -4.96 17.08 -0.40
N LYS A 17 -4.42 17.04 -1.62
CA LYS A 17 -3.22 17.81 -1.97
C LYS A 17 -3.48 19.33 -1.90
N LEU A 18 -4.62 19.79 -2.40
CA LEU A 18 -4.95 21.22 -2.44
C LEU A 18 -5.24 21.78 -1.05
N GLU A 19 -6.09 21.10 -0.28
CA GLU A 19 -6.57 21.61 1.00
C GLU A 19 -5.62 21.33 2.16
N LEU A 20 -4.89 20.21 2.11
CA LEU A 20 -4.07 19.72 3.22
C LEU A 20 -2.57 19.70 2.90
N GLY A 21 -2.18 20.00 1.66
CA GLY A 21 -0.79 19.83 1.21
C GLY A 21 -0.31 18.38 1.21
N TRP A 22 -1.23 17.41 1.35
CA TRP A 22 -0.89 16.00 1.53
C TRP A 22 -0.55 15.33 0.20
N THR A 23 0.54 14.55 0.20
CA THR A 23 0.92 13.68 -0.91
C THR A 23 1.42 12.33 -0.39
N PRO A 24 1.17 11.20 -1.10
CA PRO A 24 1.71 9.92 -0.70
C PRO A 24 3.23 9.90 -0.86
N THR A 25 3.94 9.46 0.17
CA THR A 25 5.41 9.38 0.19
C THR A 25 5.95 7.98 -0.08
N THR A 26 5.09 6.96 -0.04
CA THR A 26 5.46 5.55 -0.25
C THR A 26 4.93 5.08 -1.60
N THR A 27 5.82 4.60 -2.47
CA THR A 27 5.40 4.00 -3.75
C THR A 27 4.89 2.58 -3.55
N PHE A 28 4.19 2.03 -4.54
CA PHE A 28 3.75 0.63 -4.50
C PHE A 28 4.93 -0.35 -4.34
N LYS A 29 6.05 -0.11 -5.02
CA LYS A 29 7.24 -0.97 -4.93
C LYS A 29 7.86 -0.92 -3.53
N ASP A 30 7.93 0.26 -2.93
CA ASP A 30 8.46 0.42 -1.57
C ASP A 30 7.55 -0.26 -0.55
N LEU A 31 6.23 -0.14 -0.70
CA LEU A 31 5.26 -0.83 0.14
C LEU A 31 5.46 -2.35 0.09
N VAL A 32 5.56 -2.93 -1.11
CA VAL A 32 5.83 -4.37 -1.28
C VAL A 32 7.12 -4.77 -0.58
N LYS A 33 8.20 -3.99 -0.74
CA LYS A 33 9.49 -4.23 -0.09
C LYS A 33 9.35 -4.22 1.44
N ILE A 34 8.74 -3.20 2.02
CA ILE A 34 8.51 -3.08 3.47
C ILE A 34 7.78 -4.30 4.02
N MET A 35 6.72 -4.73 3.33
CA MET A 35 5.92 -5.87 3.76
C MET A 35 6.72 -7.19 3.73
N VAL A 36 7.43 -7.46 2.64
CA VAL A 36 8.20 -8.70 2.47
C VAL A 36 9.37 -8.76 3.44
N GLU A 37 10.10 -7.66 3.63
CA GLU A 37 11.20 -7.58 4.59
C GLU A 37 10.72 -7.83 6.02
N ALA A 38 9.58 -7.24 6.40
CA ALA A 38 8.99 -7.46 7.71
C ALA A 38 8.60 -8.92 7.95
N ASP A 39 7.98 -9.57 6.96
CA ASP A 39 7.62 -10.99 7.07
C ASP A 39 8.83 -11.92 7.05
N PHE A 40 9.86 -11.60 6.25
CA PHE A 40 11.12 -12.34 6.26
C PHE A 40 11.82 -12.24 7.61
N ALA A 41 11.91 -11.04 8.19
CA ALA A 41 12.49 -10.83 9.52
C ALA A 41 11.73 -11.61 10.60
N LYS A 42 10.38 -11.58 10.58
CA LYS A 42 9.54 -12.37 11.49
C LYS A 42 9.80 -13.87 11.36
N ARG A 43 10.01 -14.38 10.14
CA ARG A 43 10.33 -15.80 9.93
C ARG A 43 11.74 -16.15 10.41
N LYS A 44 12.73 -15.30 10.13
CA LYS A 44 14.12 -15.51 10.55
C LYS A 44 14.27 -15.56 12.07
N ASN A 45 13.52 -14.72 12.80
CA ASN A 45 13.59 -14.63 14.27
C ASN A 45 12.80 -15.73 15.01
N ARG A 46 12.10 -16.62 14.30
CA ARG A 46 11.36 -17.77 14.87
C ARG A 46 12.17 -19.06 14.88
N VAL A 47 13.42 -19.01 14.41
CA VAL A 47 14.37 -20.13 14.37
C VAL A 47 15.48 -19.89 15.37
#